data_AF-A0A4U3ATI7-F1
#
_entry.id   AF-A0A4U3ATI7-F1
#
_cell.length_a   1.000
_cell.length_b   1.000
_cell.length_c   1.000
_cell.angle_alpha   90.00
_cell.angle_beta   90.00
_cell.angle_gamma   90.00
#
_symmetry.space_group_name_H-M   'P 1'
#
loop_
_entity.id
_entity.type
_entity.pdbx_description
1 polymer ?
#
loop_
_entity_poly.entity_id
_entity_poly.type
_entity_poly.pdbx_seq_one_letter_code
_entity_poly.pdbx_strand_id
1 'polypeptide(L)'
;MKKAKFGPMLLALALFAVFLLIPTRFLLPLLSDEKVEQAATSLKEEKIQSMILQQKMLADPKYLPMYGSSEFARMDAFHPSNYFKVKPEGFTPFLLGRGGTQDLVHVLNFASTMDQLKDKKMVFVLSPQWFVPQGIDETHFAPNFSKQQGYHLLFNDDLKPEMKKQIAKRLLNFEIVKKETLLKISLEGIAYDDTKHKVKALAAKPFAYIY
;
A
#
# COMPACT_ATOMS: atom_id res chain seq x y z
N MET A 1 -19.88 25.39 46.77
CA MET A 1 -19.75 24.26 45.83
C MET A 1 -18.77 24.65 44.71
N LYS A 2 -17.64 23.95 44.56
CA LYS A 2 -16.68 24.23 43.48
C LYS A 2 -17.34 23.88 42.13
N LYS A 3 -17.51 24.87 41.24
CA LYS A 3 -18.02 24.63 39.88
C LYS A 3 -17.06 23.68 39.16
N ALA A 4 -17.57 22.55 38.67
CA ALA A 4 -16.78 21.63 37.86
C ALA A 4 -16.30 22.37 36.60
N LYS A 5 -14.99 22.53 36.45
CA LYS A 5 -14.38 23.18 35.29
C LYS A 5 -14.24 22.14 34.17
N PHE A 6 -15.31 21.90 33.43
CA PHE A 6 -15.30 21.02 32.25
C PHE A 6 -14.59 21.61 31.02
N GLY A 7 -14.17 22.88 31.08
CA GLY A 7 -13.50 23.58 29.97
C GLY A 7 -12.31 22.82 29.37
N PRO A 8 -11.33 22.35 30.17
CA PRO A 8 -10.21 21.56 29.66
C PRO A 8 -10.63 20.24 28.99
N MET A 9 -11.67 19.58 29.51
CA MET A 9 -12.20 18.33 28.94
C MET A 9 -12.87 18.58 27.58
N LEU A 10 -13.68 19.64 27.48
CA LEU A 10 -14.32 20.03 26.21
C LEU A 10 -13.29 20.45 25.17
N LEU A 11 -12.24 21.17 25.58
CA LEU A 11 -11.13 21.54 24.70
C LEU A 11 -10.37 20.31 24.20
N ALA A 12 -10.07 19.34 25.09
CA ALA A 12 -9.40 18.11 24.70
C ALA A 12 -10.23 17.29 23.70
N LEU A 13 -11.54 17.16 23.92
CA LEU A 13 -12.45 16.50 22.98
C LEU A 13 -12.51 17.22 21.63
N ALA A 14 -12.55 18.56 21.64
CA ALA A 14 -12.53 19.34 20.41
C ALA A 14 -11.23 19.16 19.63
N LEU A 15 -10.07 19.22 20.30
CA LEU A 15 -8.76 19.00 19.67
C LEU A 15 -8.64 17.57 19.13
N PHE A 16 -9.14 16.58 19.86
CA PHE A 16 -9.16 15.19 19.40
C PHE A 16 -10.06 15.01 18.18
N ALA A 17 -11.26 15.60 18.16
CA ALA A 17 -12.15 15.56 17.00
C ALA A 17 -11.52 16.25 15.79
N VAL A 18 -10.88 17.41 15.97
CA VAL A 18 -10.12 18.07 14.90
C VAL A 18 -9.01 17.17 14.39
N PHE A 19 -8.24 16.54 15.28
CA PHE A 19 -7.16 15.63 14.89
C PHE A 19 -7.66 14.44 14.07
N LEU A 20 -8.79 13.82 14.46
CA LEU A 20 -9.41 12.72 13.70
C LEU A 20 -9.88 13.15 12.30
N LEU A 21 -10.21 14.43 12.11
CA LEU A 21 -10.67 14.97 10.83
C LEU A 21 -9.53 15.43 9.91
N ILE A 22 -8.27 15.45 10.36
CA ILE A 22 -7.13 15.85 9.53
C ILE A 22 -6.84 14.75 8.50
N PRO A 23 -6.91 15.05 7.19
CA PRO A 23 -6.47 14.10 6.16
C PRO A 23 -5.01 13.68 6.34
N THR A 24 -4.75 12.37 6.30
CA THR A 24 -3.41 11.78 6.47
C THR A 24 -2.36 12.34 5.52
N ARG A 25 -2.76 12.78 4.32
CA ARG A 25 -1.88 13.48 3.36
C ARG A 25 -1.20 14.72 3.94
N PHE A 26 -1.83 15.44 4.87
CA PHE A 26 -1.24 16.61 5.52
C PHE A 26 -0.19 16.25 6.57
N LEU A 27 -0.12 14.98 6.97
CA LEU A 27 0.90 14.47 7.88
C LEU A 27 2.15 13.97 7.13
N LEU A 28 2.13 13.89 5.79
CA LEU A 28 3.29 13.48 4.98
C LEU A 28 4.57 14.30 5.24
N PRO A 29 4.50 15.65 5.42
CA PRO A 29 5.68 16.45 5.75
C PRO A 29 6.33 16.10 7.09
N LEU A 30 5.62 15.41 8.00
CA LEU A 30 6.16 15.00 9.31
C LEU A 30 7.09 13.80 9.22
N LEU A 31 7.00 12.99 8.14
CA LEU A 31 7.97 11.94 7.90
C LEU A 31 9.30 12.60 7.51
N SER A 32 10.44 12.25 8.10
CA SER A 32 11.70 12.92 7.73
C SER A 32 12.17 12.51 6.33
N ASP A 33 12.76 13.44 5.59
CA ASP A 33 13.32 13.15 4.26
C ASP A 33 14.45 12.11 4.35
N GLU A 34 15.24 12.17 5.43
CA GLU A 34 16.28 11.18 5.76
C GLU A 34 15.70 9.76 5.86
N LYS A 35 14.52 9.57 6.47
CA LYS A 35 13.88 8.25 6.53
C LYS A 35 13.49 7.74 5.14
N VAL A 36 13.05 8.62 4.25
CA VAL A 36 12.73 8.23 2.86
C VAL A 36 14.00 7.87 2.10
N GLU A 37 15.06 8.63 2.29
CA GLU A 37 16.35 8.39 1.63
C GLU A 37 16.97 7.07 2.07
N GLN A 38 17.01 6.82 3.39
CA GLN A 38 17.45 5.53 3.95
C GLN A 38 16.56 4.37 3.46
N ALA A 39 15.27 4.63 3.28
CA ALA A 39 14.37 3.63 2.75
C ALA A 39 14.63 3.32 1.27
N ALA A 40 15.25 4.20 0.47
CA ALA A 40 15.36 4.02 -0.98
C ALA A 40 15.96 2.67 -1.40
N THR A 41 16.96 2.18 -0.66
CA THR A 41 17.61 0.87 -0.91
C THR A 41 17.19 -0.24 0.05
N SER A 42 16.43 0.07 1.09
CA SER A 42 15.90 -0.93 2.02
C SER A 42 14.93 -1.88 1.31
N LEU A 43 15.02 -3.18 1.58
CA LEU A 43 14.13 -4.22 1.04
C LEU A 43 13.25 -4.84 2.14
N LYS A 44 13.11 -4.14 3.25
CA LYS A 44 12.30 -4.56 4.39
C LYS A 44 10.82 -4.60 4.02
N GLU A 45 10.09 -5.57 4.58
CA GLU A 45 8.66 -5.78 4.35
C GLU A 45 7.85 -4.53 4.68
N GLU A 46 8.17 -3.88 5.80
CA GLU A 46 7.44 -2.70 6.30
C GLU A 46 7.53 -1.52 5.31
N LYS A 47 8.63 -1.41 4.55
CA LYS A 47 8.75 -0.40 3.49
C LYS A 47 7.78 -0.70 2.36
N ILE A 48 7.76 -1.94 1.89
CA ILE A 48 6.95 -2.37 0.73
C ILE A 48 5.47 -2.27 1.07
N GLN A 49 5.09 -2.57 2.32
CA GLN A 49 3.71 -2.48 2.80
C GLN A 49 3.27 -1.05 3.18
N SER A 50 4.20 -0.10 3.30
CA SER A 50 3.92 1.27 3.77
C SER A 50 3.41 2.17 2.64
N MET A 51 2.13 2.51 2.69
CA MET A 51 1.52 3.48 1.77
C MET A 51 2.09 4.89 1.96
N ILE A 52 2.30 5.33 3.20
CA ILE A 52 2.79 6.68 3.54
C ILE A 52 4.18 6.90 2.94
N LEU A 53 5.06 5.90 3.06
CA LEU A 53 6.42 5.98 2.55
C LEU A 53 6.44 6.04 1.03
N GLN A 54 5.60 5.23 0.37
CA GLN A 54 5.46 5.27 -1.09
C GLN A 54 4.86 6.59 -1.57
N GLN A 55 3.83 7.12 -0.90
CA GLN A 55 3.25 8.42 -1.23
C GLN A 55 4.26 9.56 -1.09
N LYS A 56 5.06 9.57 -0.01
CA LYS A 56 6.10 10.59 0.16
C LYS A 56 7.22 10.45 -0.87
N MET A 57 7.64 9.23 -1.18
CA MET A 57 8.60 8.97 -2.26
C MET A 57 8.07 9.50 -3.60
N LEU A 58 6.81 9.21 -3.94
CA LEU A 58 6.22 9.64 -5.21
C LEU A 58 6.02 11.17 -5.25
N ALA A 59 5.82 11.84 -4.13
CA ALA A 59 5.70 13.30 -4.08
C ALA A 59 7.01 14.02 -4.42
N ASP A 60 8.16 13.39 -4.22
CA ASP A 60 9.49 13.98 -4.47
C ASP A 60 10.01 13.54 -5.86
N PRO A 61 10.18 14.46 -6.82
CA PRO A 61 10.57 14.14 -8.20
C PRO A 61 11.98 13.55 -8.31
N LYS A 62 12.80 13.61 -7.26
CA LYS A 62 14.14 13.00 -7.29
C LYS A 62 14.09 11.48 -7.28
N TYR A 63 13.01 10.86 -6.82
CA TYR A 63 12.95 9.39 -6.74
C TYR A 63 12.41 8.78 -8.03
N LEU A 64 13.10 7.74 -8.50
CA LEU A 64 12.62 6.87 -9.56
C LEU A 64 12.13 5.55 -8.93
N PRO A 65 10.81 5.33 -8.81
CA PRO A 65 10.29 4.07 -8.28
C PRO A 65 10.64 2.91 -9.20
N MET A 66 11.19 1.85 -8.62
CA MET A 66 11.56 0.62 -9.32
C MET A 66 10.85 -0.56 -8.66
N TYR A 67 9.88 -1.16 -9.33
CA TYR A 67 9.13 -2.31 -8.85
C TYR A 67 9.74 -3.61 -9.37
N GLY A 68 9.84 -4.63 -8.50
CA GLY A 68 10.52 -5.88 -8.83
C GLY A 68 10.40 -6.92 -7.71
N SER A 69 11.37 -7.83 -7.59
CA SER A 69 11.39 -8.85 -6.52
C SER A 69 12.78 -9.03 -5.91
N SER A 70 13.34 -10.24 -5.93
CA SER A 70 14.62 -10.61 -5.32
C SER A 70 15.84 -10.06 -6.06
N GLU A 71 15.66 -9.60 -7.29
CA GLU A 71 16.68 -9.01 -8.15
C GLU A 71 17.35 -7.80 -7.46
N PHE A 72 16.59 -7.02 -6.69
CA PHE A 72 17.10 -5.88 -5.92
C PHE A 72 17.99 -6.25 -4.74
N ALA A 73 17.98 -7.51 -4.29
CA ALA A 73 18.84 -7.96 -3.19
C ALA A 73 20.29 -8.19 -3.64
N ARG A 74 20.55 -8.28 -4.95
CA ARG A 74 21.88 -8.51 -5.51
C ARG A 74 22.62 -7.18 -5.66
N MET A 75 23.25 -6.74 -4.57
CA MET A 75 24.06 -5.53 -4.57
C MET A 75 25.45 -5.79 -5.16
N ASP A 76 25.76 -5.13 -6.27
CA ASP A 76 27.08 -5.11 -6.90
C ASP A 76 27.38 -3.68 -7.42
N ALA A 77 28.53 -3.49 -8.06
CA ALA A 77 28.94 -2.18 -8.57
C ALA A 77 28.03 -1.64 -9.69
N PHE A 78 27.29 -2.51 -10.37
CA PHE A 78 26.38 -2.19 -11.48
C PHE A 78 24.92 -2.10 -11.04
N HIS A 79 24.59 -2.51 -9.81
CA HIS A 79 23.26 -2.34 -9.24
C HIS A 79 22.85 -0.86 -9.32
N PRO A 80 21.63 -0.52 -9.81
CA PRO A 80 21.24 0.86 -10.08
C PRO A 80 21.49 1.82 -8.91
N SER A 81 21.16 1.40 -7.68
CA SER A 81 21.38 2.21 -6.48
C SER A 81 22.86 2.50 -6.18
N ASN A 82 23.78 1.60 -6.54
CA ASN A 82 25.22 1.81 -6.35
C ASN A 82 25.80 2.63 -7.50
N TYR A 83 25.42 2.31 -8.74
CA TYR A 83 25.88 3.03 -9.93
C TYR A 83 25.47 4.50 -9.91
N PHE A 84 24.19 4.81 -9.66
CA PHE A 84 23.72 6.22 -9.64
C PHE A 84 24.13 6.98 -8.37
N LYS A 85 24.64 6.29 -7.35
CA LYS A 85 25.28 6.94 -6.19
C LYS A 85 26.66 7.51 -6.57
N VAL A 86 27.42 6.80 -7.41
CA VAL A 86 28.75 7.26 -7.86
C VAL A 86 28.68 8.12 -9.12
N LYS A 87 27.65 7.93 -9.96
CA LYS A 87 27.38 8.71 -11.16
C LYS A 87 25.93 9.23 -11.15
N PRO A 88 25.66 10.35 -10.46
CA PRO A 88 24.31 10.90 -10.36
C PRO A 88 23.78 11.38 -11.72
N GLU A 89 22.54 11.02 -12.05
CA GLU A 89 21.84 11.42 -13.29
C GLU A 89 20.52 12.17 -12.99
N GLY A 90 20.46 12.84 -11.83
CA GLY A 90 19.30 13.62 -11.41
C GLY A 90 18.12 12.82 -10.83
N PHE A 91 18.31 11.53 -10.56
CA PHE A 91 17.34 10.70 -9.84
C PHE A 91 18.02 9.69 -8.90
N THR A 92 17.25 9.22 -7.92
CA THR A 92 17.62 8.18 -6.96
C THR A 92 16.71 6.97 -7.14
N PRO A 93 17.24 5.79 -7.48
CA PRO A 93 16.48 4.55 -7.51
C PRO A 93 15.80 4.26 -6.16
N PHE A 94 14.49 4.00 -6.18
CA PHE A 94 13.72 3.63 -5.01
C PHE A 94 13.12 2.23 -5.18
N LEU A 95 13.68 1.25 -4.50
CA LEU A 95 13.43 -0.18 -4.75
C LEU A 95 12.14 -0.67 -4.07
N LEU A 96 11.13 -1.06 -4.82
CA LEU A 96 9.87 -1.61 -4.32
C LEU A 96 9.79 -3.08 -4.73
N GLY A 97 10.47 -3.93 -3.97
CA GLY A 97 10.46 -5.36 -4.21
C GLY A 97 11.37 -6.12 -3.26
N ARG A 98 11.01 -7.38 -2.99
CA ARG A 98 11.82 -8.37 -2.30
C ARG A 98 11.40 -9.76 -2.77
N GLY A 99 12.04 -10.82 -2.28
CA GLY A 99 11.61 -12.19 -2.59
C GLY A 99 10.09 -12.38 -2.39
N GLY A 100 9.41 -12.84 -3.45
CA GLY A 100 7.96 -13.08 -3.44
C GLY A 100 7.07 -11.90 -3.82
N THR A 101 7.61 -10.68 -4.03
CA THR A 101 6.80 -9.56 -4.55
C THR A 101 6.59 -9.68 -6.06
N GLN A 102 5.48 -10.30 -6.45
CA GLN A 102 5.06 -10.42 -7.84
C GLN A 102 3.90 -9.45 -8.16
N ASP A 103 3.28 -9.60 -9.32
CA ASP A 103 2.26 -8.69 -9.85
C ASP A 103 1.11 -8.41 -8.88
N LEU A 104 0.61 -9.42 -8.16
CA LEU A 104 -0.51 -9.23 -7.23
C LEU A 104 -0.16 -8.29 -6.06
N VAL A 105 1.08 -8.37 -5.56
CA VAL A 105 1.56 -7.44 -4.51
C VAL A 105 1.70 -6.03 -5.09
N HIS A 106 2.26 -5.91 -6.29
CA HIS A 106 2.43 -4.62 -6.96
C HIS A 106 1.10 -3.96 -7.35
N VAL A 107 0.10 -4.75 -7.72
CA VAL A 107 -1.27 -4.24 -7.95
C VAL A 107 -1.83 -3.56 -6.70
N LEU A 108 -1.57 -4.09 -5.50
CA LEU A 108 -1.98 -3.45 -4.25
C LEU A 108 -1.21 -2.15 -3.98
N ASN A 109 0.10 -2.13 -4.28
CA ASN A 109 0.90 -0.90 -4.24
C ASN A 109 0.29 0.15 -5.18
N PHE A 110 0.05 -0.18 -6.44
CA PHE A 110 -0.50 0.74 -7.44
C PHE A 110 -1.91 1.21 -7.09
N ALA A 111 -2.78 0.32 -6.62
CA ALA A 111 -4.11 0.68 -6.14
C ALA A 111 -4.08 1.64 -4.94
N SER A 112 -2.98 1.67 -4.18
CA SER A 112 -2.80 2.55 -3.03
C SER A 112 -2.17 3.91 -3.36
N THR A 113 -1.58 4.06 -4.55
CA THR A 113 -0.83 5.25 -4.96
C THR A 113 -1.13 5.70 -6.40
N MET A 114 -2.30 5.34 -6.94
CA MET A 114 -2.62 5.51 -8.36
C MET A 114 -2.57 6.97 -8.79
N ASP A 115 -3.16 7.87 -8.00
CA ASP A 115 -3.17 9.31 -8.27
C ASP A 115 -1.77 9.90 -8.32
N GLN A 116 -0.90 9.45 -7.41
CA GLN A 116 0.48 9.92 -7.32
C GLN A 116 1.32 9.37 -8.47
N LEU A 117 0.97 8.25 -9.10
CA LEU A 117 1.72 7.69 -10.22
C LEU A 117 1.44 8.39 -11.56
N LYS A 118 0.39 9.21 -11.63
CA LYS A 118 0.04 9.93 -12.86
C LYS A 118 1.22 10.77 -13.35
N ASP A 119 1.54 10.64 -14.64
CA ASP A 119 2.62 11.33 -15.34
C ASP A 119 4.03 11.09 -14.76
N LYS A 120 4.22 10.05 -13.93
CA LYS A 120 5.52 9.66 -13.39
C LYS A 120 6.18 8.54 -14.20
N LYS A 121 7.50 8.61 -14.30
CA LYS A 121 8.31 7.50 -14.79
C LYS A 121 8.48 6.46 -13.68
N MET A 122 8.44 5.19 -14.06
CA MET A 122 8.75 4.07 -13.17
C MET A 122 9.50 2.99 -13.94
N VAL A 123 10.22 2.14 -13.20
CA VAL A 123 10.76 0.89 -13.73
C VAL A 123 9.92 -0.26 -13.16
N PHE A 124 9.55 -1.21 -14.01
CA PHE A 124 8.86 -2.42 -13.59
C PHE A 124 9.60 -3.63 -14.16
N VAL A 125 10.20 -4.42 -13.28
CA VAL A 125 10.91 -5.65 -13.66
C VAL A 125 9.89 -6.78 -13.75
N LEU A 126 9.79 -7.40 -14.92
CA LEU A 126 9.00 -8.62 -15.14
C LEU A 126 9.93 -9.82 -15.12
N SER A 127 9.70 -10.76 -14.20
CA SER A 127 10.49 -11.99 -14.08
C SER A 127 9.69 -13.16 -14.65
N PRO A 128 10.16 -13.88 -15.69
CA PRO A 128 9.42 -15.00 -16.28
C PRO A 128 9.01 -16.07 -15.28
N GLN A 129 9.82 -16.26 -14.22
CA GLN A 129 9.56 -17.22 -13.14
C GLN A 129 8.30 -16.92 -12.31
N TRP A 130 7.70 -15.73 -12.44
CA TRP A 130 6.42 -15.41 -11.79
C TRP A 130 5.22 -16.07 -12.49
N PHE A 131 5.37 -16.40 -13.78
CA PHE A 131 4.29 -16.85 -14.66
C PHE A 131 4.17 -18.38 -14.70
N VAL A 132 4.23 -19.02 -13.53
CA VAL A 132 3.91 -20.44 -13.38
C VAL A 132 2.39 -20.66 -13.44
N PRO A 133 1.89 -21.86 -13.79
CA PRO A 133 0.44 -22.08 -14.01
C PRO A 133 -0.45 -21.68 -12.83
N GLN A 134 0.03 -21.82 -11.60
CA GLN A 134 -0.70 -21.47 -10.37
C GLN A 134 -0.51 -20.00 -9.95
N GLY A 135 0.47 -19.30 -10.56
CA GLY A 135 0.94 -17.98 -10.14
C GLY A 135 1.51 -17.97 -8.72
N ILE A 136 1.51 -16.78 -8.09
CA ILE A 136 1.98 -16.60 -6.72
C ILE A 136 1.17 -17.42 -5.70
N ASP A 137 1.87 -18.11 -4.80
CA ASP A 137 1.28 -18.90 -3.71
C ASP A 137 1.20 -18.13 -2.37
N GLU A 138 0.60 -18.76 -1.36
CA GLU A 138 0.46 -18.20 -0.01
C GLU A 138 1.81 -17.84 0.63
N THR A 139 2.83 -18.68 0.45
CA THR A 139 4.13 -18.52 1.10
C THR A 139 4.89 -17.31 0.58
N HIS A 140 4.67 -16.93 -0.67
CA HIS A 140 5.24 -15.73 -1.29
C HIS A 140 4.36 -14.50 -1.11
N PHE A 141 3.04 -14.66 -1.14
CA PHE A 141 2.09 -13.55 -1.03
C PHE A 141 1.97 -13.04 0.41
N ALA A 142 1.77 -13.93 1.38
CA ALA A 142 1.45 -13.54 2.75
C ALA A 142 2.51 -12.64 3.42
N PRO A 143 3.83 -12.91 3.28
CA PRO A 143 4.88 -12.04 3.85
C PRO A 143 5.05 -10.70 3.12
N ASN A 144 4.28 -10.44 2.07
CA ASN A 144 4.35 -9.21 1.29
C ASN A 144 2.98 -8.49 1.24
N PHE A 145 1.95 -9.07 1.84
CA PHE A 145 0.60 -8.53 1.84
C PHE A 145 0.42 -7.45 2.91
N SER A 146 0.02 -6.25 2.50
CA SER A 146 -0.40 -5.19 3.43
C SER A 146 -1.92 -5.20 3.59
N LYS A 147 -2.38 -5.44 4.82
CA LYS A 147 -3.80 -5.27 5.18
C LYS A 147 -4.30 -3.88 4.80
N GLN A 148 -3.52 -2.84 5.10
CA GLN A 148 -3.88 -1.45 4.82
C GLN A 148 -4.11 -1.21 3.31
N GLN A 149 -3.22 -1.71 2.46
CA GLN A 149 -3.42 -1.62 1.01
C GLN A 149 -4.64 -2.42 0.54
N GLY A 150 -4.91 -3.56 1.18
CA GLY A 150 -6.14 -4.35 0.96
C GLY A 150 -7.42 -3.57 1.28
N TYR A 151 -7.46 -2.81 2.38
CA TYR A 151 -8.60 -1.94 2.70
C TYR A 151 -8.68 -0.74 1.75
N HIS A 152 -7.54 -0.12 1.41
CA HIS A 152 -7.52 0.98 0.45
C HIS A 152 -8.09 0.58 -0.92
N LEU A 153 -7.81 -0.65 -1.37
CA LEU A 153 -8.39 -1.21 -2.60
C LEU A 153 -9.93 -1.20 -2.58
N LEU A 154 -10.56 -1.47 -1.43
CA LEU A 154 -12.03 -1.50 -1.31
C LEU A 154 -12.63 -0.15 -1.70
N PHE A 155 -12.00 0.94 -1.27
CA PHE A 155 -12.49 2.31 -1.37
C PHE A 155 -11.87 3.12 -2.53
N ASN A 156 -10.99 2.52 -3.33
CA ASN A 156 -10.44 3.18 -4.51
C ASN A 156 -11.49 3.19 -5.64
N ASP A 157 -12.15 4.33 -5.86
CA ASP A 157 -13.20 4.48 -6.87
C ASP A 157 -12.65 4.73 -8.29
N ASP A 158 -11.35 4.97 -8.44
CA ASP A 158 -10.67 5.15 -9.73
C ASP A 158 -10.42 3.82 -10.46
N LEU A 159 -10.37 2.72 -9.70
CA LEU A 159 -10.26 1.38 -10.26
C LEU A 159 -11.55 0.96 -10.97
N LYS A 160 -11.39 0.56 -12.24
CA LYS A 160 -12.48 -0.05 -13.02
C LYS A 160 -13.14 -1.20 -12.23
N PRO A 161 -14.47 -1.26 -12.14
CA PRO A 161 -15.17 -2.28 -11.35
C PRO A 161 -14.75 -3.72 -11.67
N GLU A 162 -14.57 -4.05 -12.95
CA GLU A 162 -14.13 -5.39 -13.39
C GLU A 162 -12.73 -5.75 -12.88
N MET A 163 -11.80 -4.79 -12.89
CA MET A 163 -10.45 -4.98 -12.36
C MET A 163 -10.52 -5.20 -10.84
N LYS A 164 -11.28 -4.36 -10.12
CA LYS A 164 -11.48 -4.50 -8.67
C LYS A 164 -12.07 -5.87 -8.33
N LYS A 165 -13.02 -6.36 -9.13
CA LYS A 165 -13.61 -7.70 -9.00
C LYS A 165 -12.61 -8.84 -9.23
N GLN A 166 -11.76 -8.73 -10.25
CA GLN A 166 -10.71 -9.72 -10.51
C GLN A 166 -9.68 -9.78 -9.37
N ILE A 167 -9.24 -8.61 -8.89
CA ILE A 167 -8.32 -8.53 -7.75
C ILE A 167 -8.98 -9.13 -6.49
N ALA A 168 -10.24 -8.77 -6.20
CA ALA A 168 -10.96 -9.29 -5.04
C ALA A 168 -11.09 -10.82 -5.08
N LYS A 169 -11.47 -11.39 -6.22
CA LYS A 169 -11.49 -12.85 -6.41
C LYS A 169 -10.13 -13.48 -6.16
N ARG A 170 -9.05 -12.87 -6.66
CA ARG A 170 -7.70 -13.41 -6.49
C ARG A 170 -7.24 -13.33 -5.03
N LEU A 171 -7.52 -12.23 -4.34
CA LEU A 171 -7.20 -12.03 -2.91
C LEU A 171 -7.91 -13.05 -2.02
N LEU A 172 -9.16 -13.38 -2.34
CA LEU A 172 -9.95 -14.38 -1.61
C LEU A 172 -9.41 -15.82 -1.74
N ASN A 173 -8.35 -16.07 -2.51
CA ASN A 173 -7.68 -17.36 -2.54
C ASN A 173 -6.64 -17.54 -1.42
N PHE A 174 -6.24 -16.47 -0.74
CA PHE A 174 -5.15 -16.48 0.25
C PHE A 174 -5.68 -16.55 1.68
N GLU A 175 -5.07 -17.38 2.51
CA GLU A 175 -5.49 -17.60 3.90
C GLU A 175 -5.23 -16.37 4.76
N ILE A 176 -4.13 -15.65 4.54
CA ILE A 176 -3.84 -14.38 5.21
C ILE A 176 -4.97 -13.35 5.03
N VAL A 177 -5.60 -13.33 3.85
CA VAL A 177 -6.75 -12.44 3.55
C VAL A 177 -8.02 -12.97 4.20
N LYS A 178 -8.27 -14.28 4.11
CA LYS A 178 -9.48 -14.90 4.69
C LYS A 178 -9.53 -14.79 6.22
N LYS A 179 -8.38 -14.75 6.89
CA LYS A 179 -8.27 -14.53 8.35
C LYS A 179 -8.75 -13.13 8.76
N GLU A 180 -8.67 -12.16 7.86
CA GLU A 180 -9.17 -10.81 8.07
C GLU A 180 -10.68 -10.75 7.80
N THR A 181 -11.49 -11.15 8.77
CA THR A 181 -12.96 -11.29 8.65
C THR A 181 -13.64 -10.13 7.93
N LEU A 182 -13.30 -8.89 8.33
CA LEU A 182 -13.91 -7.70 7.78
C LEU A 182 -13.50 -7.46 6.32
N LEU A 183 -12.21 -7.58 6.02
CA LEU A 183 -11.68 -7.47 4.65
C LEU A 183 -12.28 -8.55 3.76
N LYS A 184 -12.32 -9.79 4.24
CA LYS A 184 -12.95 -10.93 3.54
C LYS A 184 -14.39 -10.61 3.16
N ILE A 185 -15.23 -10.19 4.13
CA ILE A 185 -16.64 -9.88 3.88
C ILE A 185 -16.78 -8.76 2.82
N SER A 186 -15.94 -7.73 2.90
CA SER A 186 -15.95 -6.63 1.93
C SER A 186 -15.53 -7.10 0.52
N LEU A 187 -14.48 -7.93 0.42
CA LEU A 187 -14.04 -8.50 -0.85
C LEU A 187 -15.06 -9.46 -1.45
N GLU A 188 -15.74 -10.28 -0.64
CA GLU A 188 -16.83 -11.16 -1.09
C GLU A 188 -17.98 -10.35 -1.70
N GLY A 189 -18.34 -9.20 -1.11
CA GLY A 189 -19.35 -8.31 -1.67
C GLY A 189 -18.98 -7.66 -3.00
N ILE A 190 -17.69 -7.59 -3.33
CA ILE A 190 -17.17 -7.13 -4.63
C ILE A 190 -17.07 -8.30 -5.62
N ALA A 191 -16.64 -9.47 -5.14
CA ALA A 191 -16.35 -10.64 -5.97
C ALA A 191 -17.61 -11.36 -6.47
N TYR A 192 -18.65 -11.42 -5.63
CA TYR A 192 -19.89 -12.13 -5.90
C TYR A 192 -21.05 -11.18 -6.17
N ASP A 193 -21.89 -11.52 -7.15
CA ASP A 193 -22.97 -10.64 -7.61
C ASP A 193 -24.30 -10.84 -6.84
N ASP A 194 -24.34 -11.68 -5.81
CA ASP A 194 -25.55 -12.00 -5.05
C ASP A 194 -25.86 -11.01 -3.92
N THR A 195 -27.15 -10.94 -3.57
CA THR A 195 -27.67 -10.04 -2.55
C THR A 195 -27.10 -10.32 -1.16
N LYS A 196 -26.80 -11.58 -0.83
CA LYS A 196 -26.36 -11.96 0.53
C LYS A 196 -24.98 -11.37 0.83
N HIS A 197 -24.02 -11.50 -0.09
CA HIS A 197 -22.69 -10.91 0.10
C HIS A 197 -22.73 -9.38 0.05
N LYS A 198 -23.53 -8.79 -0.84
CA LYS A 198 -23.70 -7.33 -0.93
C LYS A 198 -24.24 -6.71 0.36
N VAL A 199 -25.28 -7.31 0.96
CA VAL A 199 -25.85 -6.82 2.22
C VAL A 199 -24.85 -6.94 3.38
N LYS A 200 -24.12 -8.06 3.48
CA LYS A 200 -23.08 -8.22 4.50
C LYS A 200 -21.95 -7.20 4.35
N ALA A 201 -21.47 -7.00 3.12
CA ALA A 201 -20.43 -6.02 2.82
C ALA A 201 -20.89 -4.58 3.13
N LEU A 202 -22.15 -4.25 2.83
CA LEU A 202 -22.71 -2.95 3.17
C LEU A 202 -22.77 -2.72 4.70
N ALA A 203 -23.19 -3.73 5.46
CA ALA A 203 -23.22 -3.66 6.92
C ALA A 203 -21.81 -3.56 7.54
N ALA A 204 -20.82 -4.19 6.90
CA ALA A 204 -19.41 -4.15 7.29
C ALA A 204 -18.72 -2.81 6.92
N LYS A 205 -19.19 -2.11 5.88
CA LYS A 205 -18.51 -0.95 5.29
C LYS A 205 -18.11 0.14 6.30
N PRO A 206 -18.93 0.56 7.27
CA PRO A 206 -18.55 1.59 8.23
C PRO A 206 -17.34 1.20 9.09
N PHE A 207 -17.22 -0.08 9.44
CA PHE A 207 -16.08 -0.59 10.22
C PHE A 207 -14.82 -0.70 9.36
N ALA A 208 -14.97 -0.96 8.06
CA ALA A 208 -13.86 -1.06 7.13
C ALA A 208 -13.17 0.29 6.88
N TYR A 209 -13.87 1.42 7.03
CA TYR A 209 -13.29 2.77 6.93
C TYR A 209 -12.30 3.13 8.05
N ILE A 210 -12.24 2.34 9.13
CA ILE A 210 -11.35 2.59 10.26
C ILE A 210 -9.91 2.09 9.96
N TYR A 211 -9.74 1.29 8.91
CA TYR A 211 -8.47 0.71 8.47
C TYR A 211 -7.87 1.46 7.28
#